data_AF-A0ABD7C133-F1
#
_entry.id   AF-A0ABD7C133-F1
#
_cell.length_a   1.000
_cell.length_b   1.000
_cell.length_c   1.000
_cell.angle_alpha   90.00
_cell.angle_beta   90.00
_cell.angle_gamma   90.00
#
_symmetry.space_group_name_H-M   'P 1'
#
loop_
_entity.id
_entity.type
_entity.pdbx_description
1 polymer ?
#
loop_
_entity_poly.entity_id
_entity_poly.type
_entity_poly.pdbx_seq_one_letter_code
_entity_poly.pdbx_strand_id
1 'polypeptide(L)'
;MTSKFESIIHTVSRKGRNWLRRWDAHLADALRKGEFEVTPEGIVVFQDKVLKNAYFHRVPSRERDFAVDHNLIVDQGAMKALGVMFFTDAKIPNWYLTMGNGAANPGASLTAANFAATMGEITSTTEGWSNATRPKWVPAAPAANVISNVASKAAFEIVCATSIQVTCAGLISNDIRGGTTGTLWSAARFSSPRELYNGETFELGYQTSLTG
;
A
#
# COMPACT_ATOMS: atom_id res chain seq x y z
N MET A 1 44.67 4.45 18.27
CA MET A 1 44.11 4.03 16.96
C MET A 1 42.65 4.44 16.96
N THR A 2 42.35 5.61 16.41
CA THR A 2 40.99 6.12 16.22
C THR A 2 40.27 5.20 15.23
N SER A 3 39.13 4.65 15.66
CA SER A 3 38.43 3.62 14.89
C SER A 3 37.89 4.21 13.58
N LYS A 4 37.91 3.39 12.53
CA LYS A 4 37.47 3.69 11.16
C LYS A 4 36.02 4.22 11.05
N PHE A 5 35.26 4.19 12.15
CA PHE A 5 33.90 4.74 12.24
C PHE A 5 33.87 6.27 12.44
N GLU A 6 34.87 6.89 13.06
CA GLU A 6 34.87 8.35 13.27
C GLU A 6 35.00 9.14 11.96
N SER A 7 35.65 8.59 10.93
CA SER A 7 35.83 9.27 9.66
C SER A 7 34.56 9.31 8.79
N ILE A 8 33.60 8.41 9.03
CA ILE A 8 32.34 8.34 8.24
C ILE A 8 31.35 9.40 8.76
N ILE A 9 31.36 9.68 10.06
CA ILE A 9 30.44 10.65 10.71
C ILE A 9 30.71 12.09 10.27
N HIS A 10 31.96 12.42 9.91
CA HIS A 10 32.36 13.76 9.51
C HIS A 10 31.89 14.19 8.10
N THR A 11 31.40 13.26 7.27
CA THR A 11 30.97 13.55 5.88
C THR A 11 29.45 13.71 5.74
N VAL A 12 28.68 13.43 6.78
CA VAL A 12 27.21 13.44 6.72
C VAL A 12 26.66 14.85 7.02
N SER A 13 25.77 15.35 6.16
CA SER A 13 25.13 16.66 6.32
C SER A 13 24.46 16.79 7.70
N ARG A 14 24.28 18.03 8.21
CA ARG A 14 23.63 18.27 9.52
C ARG A 14 22.25 17.59 9.64
N LYS A 15 21.50 17.46 8.53
CA LYS A 15 20.25 16.70 8.47
C LYS A 15 20.49 15.20 8.65
N GLY A 16 21.48 14.62 7.98
CA GLY A 16 21.82 13.21 8.13
C GLY A 16 22.36 12.87 9.52
N ARG A 17 23.12 13.76 10.16
CA ARG A 17 23.55 13.57 11.57
C ARG A 17 22.39 13.59 12.56
N ASN A 18 21.42 14.48 12.36
CA ASN A 18 20.21 14.52 13.19
C ASN A 18 19.28 13.34 12.92
N TRP A 19 19.28 12.82 11.70
CA TRP A 19 18.56 11.60 11.34
C TRP A 19 19.22 10.38 12.00
N LEU A 20 20.54 10.21 11.88
CA LEU A 20 21.31 9.13 12.52
C LEU A 20 21.15 9.14 14.05
N ARG A 21 21.21 10.29 14.71
CA ARG A 21 21.00 10.40 16.16
C ARG A 21 19.61 9.96 16.63
N ARG A 22 18.58 10.11 15.79
CA ARG A 22 17.23 9.60 16.10
C ARG A 22 17.20 8.08 15.99
N TRP A 23 17.86 7.51 14.98
CA TRP A 23 18.04 6.06 14.84
C TRP A 23 18.84 5.46 16.00
N ASP A 24 19.89 6.14 16.47
CA ASP A 24 20.70 5.70 17.62
C ASP A 24 19.86 5.51 18.88
N ALA A 25 18.91 6.42 19.15
CA ALA A 25 18.04 6.32 20.32
C ALA A 25 17.07 5.14 20.24
N HIS A 26 16.49 4.89 19.07
CA HIS A 26 15.56 3.78 18.84
C HIS A 26 16.30 2.43 18.83
N LEU A 27 17.47 2.35 18.21
CA LEU A 27 18.34 1.17 18.26
C LEU A 27 18.84 0.91 19.69
N ALA A 28 19.23 1.94 20.43
CA ALA A 28 19.68 1.78 21.82
C ALA A 28 18.55 1.36 22.78
N ASP A 29 17.31 1.72 22.49
CA ASP A 29 16.13 1.28 23.24
C ASP A 29 15.78 -0.18 22.92
N ALA A 30 15.80 -0.55 21.63
CA ALA A 30 15.65 -1.92 21.16
C ALA A 30 16.69 -2.89 21.75
N LEU A 31 17.96 -2.47 21.75
CA LEU A 31 19.07 -3.21 22.35
C LEU A 31 18.91 -3.35 23.87
N ARG A 32 18.38 -2.32 24.54
CA ARG A 32 18.10 -2.37 26.00
C ARG A 32 16.94 -3.30 26.35
N LYS A 33 15.96 -3.43 25.46
CA LYS A 33 14.78 -4.31 25.63
C LYS A 33 15.05 -5.76 25.23
N GLY A 34 16.17 -6.04 24.54
CA GLY A 34 16.54 -7.40 24.11
C GLY A 34 15.76 -7.90 22.90
N GLU A 35 15.07 -7.01 22.18
CA GLU A 35 14.22 -7.34 21.03
C GLU A 35 15.04 -7.37 19.74
N PHE A 36 16.11 -8.15 19.72
CA PHE A 36 16.95 -8.28 18.54
C PHE A 36 17.65 -9.63 18.40
N GLU A 37 17.81 -10.06 17.15
CA GLU A 37 18.73 -11.11 16.74
C GLU A 37 19.95 -10.47 16.08
N VAL A 38 21.15 -10.91 16.46
CA VAL A 38 22.41 -10.51 15.82
C VAL A 38 22.79 -11.61 14.83
N THR A 39 22.78 -11.30 13.54
CA THR A 39 23.27 -12.25 12.52
C THR A 39 24.80 -12.38 12.60
N PRO A 40 25.41 -13.45 12.05
CA PRO A 40 26.88 -13.59 11.98
C PRO A 40 27.58 -12.40 11.30
N GLU A 41 26.86 -11.63 10.49
CA GLU A 41 27.30 -10.42 9.78
C GLU A 41 27.06 -9.12 10.58
N GLY A 42 26.48 -9.19 11.78
CA GLY A 42 26.34 -8.06 12.71
C GLY A 42 25.09 -7.18 12.54
N ILE A 43 24.03 -7.69 11.92
CA ILE A 43 22.76 -6.96 11.73
C ILE A 43 21.81 -7.25 12.89
N VAL A 44 21.17 -6.21 13.44
CA VAL A 44 20.14 -6.27 14.49
C VAL A 44 18.76 -6.43 13.84
N VAL A 45 18.13 -7.60 14.00
CA VAL A 45 16.81 -7.92 13.43
C VAL A 45 15.76 -7.99 14.54
N PHE A 46 14.70 -7.20 14.45
CA PHE A 46 13.59 -7.21 15.40
C PHE A 46 12.71 -8.45 15.19
N GLN A 47 12.42 -9.20 16.26
CA GLN A 47 11.69 -10.49 16.19
C GLN A 47 10.17 -10.37 15.94
N ASP A 48 9.66 -9.14 15.77
CA ASP A 48 8.23 -8.90 15.59
C ASP A 48 7.73 -9.24 14.19
N LYS A 49 6.47 -9.69 14.11
CA LYS A 49 5.79 -9.81 12.82
C LYS A 49 5.50 -8.41 12.28
N VAL A 50 6.07 -8.11 11.12
CA VAL A 50 5.79 -6.89 10.36
C VAL A 50 4.63 -7.13 9.41
N LEU A 51 3.65 -6.23 9.46
CA LEU A 51 2.59 -6.17 8.46
C LEU A 51 3.16 -5.56 7.17
N LYS A 52 3.31 -6.39 6.14
CA LYS A 52 3.78 -5.98 4.81
C LYS A 52 2.65 -6.12 3.80
N ASN A 53 2.55 -5.12 2.95
CA ASN A 53 1.46 -5.01 2.00
C ASN A 53 1.95 -4.42 0.67
N ALA A 54 1.30 -4.82 -0.42
CA ALA A 54 1.58 -4.29 -1.75
C ALA A 54 0.39 -4.46 -2.71
N TYR A 55 0.34 -3.57 -3.71
CA TYR A 55 -0.48 -3.73 -4.89
C TYR A 55 0.32 -4.36 -6.03
N PHE A 56 -0.32 -5.27 -6.75
CA PHE A 56 0.25 -6.01 -7.87
C PHE A 56 -0.57 -5.71 -9.11
N HIS A 57 0.03 -5.14 -10.13
CA HIS A 57 -0.74 -4.68 -11.28
C HIS A 57 -0.08 -4.94 -12.62
N ARG A 58 -0.93 -5.17 -13.62
CA ARG A 58 -0.52 -5.42 -15.01
C ARG A 58 -1.63 -5.12 -16.00
N VAL A 59 -1.26 -4.91 -17.25
CA VAL A 59 -2.15 -5.01 -18.40
C VAL A 59 -1.84 -6.33 -19.12
N PRO A 60 -2.72 -7.34 -19.11
CA PRO A 60 -2.43 -8.66 -19.66
C PRO A 60 -2.11 -8.68 -21.17
N SER A 61 -2.63 -7.70 -21.92
CA SER A 61 -2.34 -7.56 -23.36
C SER A 61 -0.93 -7.05 -23.66
N ARG A 62 -0.21 -6.55 -22.65
CA ARG A 62 1.15 -6.02 -22.79
C ARG A 62 2.18 -7.05 -22.32
N GLU A 63 3.23 -7.24 -23.11
CA GLU A 63 4.32 -8.13 -22.73
C GLU A 63 5.09 -7.55 -21.52
N ARG A 64 5.37 -8.39 -20.50
CA ARG A 64 6.19 -8.04 -19.32
C ARG A 64 5.69 -6.84 -18.50
N ASP A 65 4.40 -6.50 -18.56
CA ASP A 65 3.83 -5.31 -17.91
C ASP A 65 3.45 -5.50 -16.43
N PHE A 66 4.24 -6.28 -15.68
CA PHE A 66 3.99 -6.55 -14.26
C PHE A 66 4.75 -5.57 -13.38
N ALA A 67 4.05 -4.95 -12.42
CA ALA A 67 4.65 -4.10 -11.41
C ALA A 67 4.06 -4.34 -10.02
N VAL A 68 4.83 -3.95 -9.01
CA VAL A 68 4.47 -4.05 -7.60
C VAL A 68 4.78 -2.72 -6.94
N ASP A 69 3.81 -2.19 -6.19
CA ASP A 69 3.97 -0.95 -5.44
C ASP A 69 3.55 -1.15 -3.98
N HIS A 70 4.43 -0.75 -3.07
CA HIS A 70 4.16 -0.76 -1.64
C HIS A 70 3.16 0.34 -1.27
N ASN A 71 2.32 0.03 -0.29
CA ASN A 71 1.23 0.88 0.15
C ASN A 71 1.38 1.30 1.61
N LEU A 72 0.65 2.35 1.97
CA LEU A 72 0.44 2.75 3.34
C LEU A 72 -0.89 2.14 3.81
N ILE A 73 -0.87 1.41 4.92
CA ILE A 73 -2.08 1.15 5.71
C ILE A 73 -2.41 2.45 6.44
N VAL A 74 -3.62 2.96 6.23
CA VAL A 74 -4.06 4.22 6.84
C VAL A 74 -4.59 3.96 8.25
N ASP A 75 -4.62 5.00 9.09
CA ASP A 75 -5.06 4.87 10.48
C ASP A 75 -6.49 4.32 10.57
N GLN A 76 -7.36 4.72 9.64
CA GLN A 76 -8.74 4.22 9.56
C GLN A 76 -8.79 2.69 9.40
N GLY A 77 -7.90 2.12 8.59
CA GLY A 77 -7.78 0.69 8.35
C GLY A 77 -7.21 -0.04 9.56
N ALA A 78 -6.11 0.48 10.12
CA ALA A 78 -5.46 -0.09 11.29
C ALA A 78 -6.39 -0.13 12.52
N MET A 79 -7.07 0.99 12.80
CA MET A 79 -8.06 1.06 13.89
C MET A 79 -9.21 0.07 13.67
N LYS A 80 -9.70 -0.07 12.42
CA LYS A 80 -10.74 -1.04 12.11
C LYS A 80 -10.29 -2.48 12.34
N ALA A 81 -9.04 -2.82 11.99
CA ALA A 81 -8.50 -4.15 12.26
C ALA A 81 -8.39 -4.44 13.75
N LEU A 82 -7.87 -3.50 14.55
CA LEU A 82 -7.80 -3.64 16.01
C LEU A 82 -9.20 -3.79 16.62
N GLY A 83 -10.17 -3.01 16.13
CA GLY A 83 -11.55 -3.09 16.57
C GLY A 83 -12.19 -4.46 16.28
N VAL A 84 -11.99 -5.00 15.07
CA VAL A 84 -12.56 -6.29 14.69
C VAL A 84 -11.91 -7.45 15.45
N MET A 85 -10.60 -7.37 15.69
CA MET A 85 -9.84 -8.47 16.30
C MET A 85 -9.94 -8.50 17.83
N PHE A 86 -9.95 -7.33 18.47
CA PHE A 86 -9.81 -7.22 19.93
C PHE A 86 -10.91 -6.40 20.61
N PHE A 87 -11.89 -5.91 19.84
CA PHE A 87 -13.05 -5.21 20.34
C PHE A 87 -14.34 -5.77 19.74
N THR A 88 -15.45 -5.04 19.81
CA THR A 88 -16.78 -5.48 19.38
C THR A 88 -17.13 -5.05 17.95
N ASP A 89 -16.16 -4.57 17.19
CA ASP A 89 -16.38 -3.99 15.87
C ASP A 89 -16.77 -5.08 14.86
N ALA A 90 -17.87 -4.88 14.13
CA ALA A 90 -18.31 -5.87 13.15
C ALA A 90 -17.30 -6.00 11.99
N LYS A 91 -17.09 -7.24 11.54
CA LYS A 91 -16.29 -7.55 10.35
C LYS A 91 -16.89 -6.89 9.12
N ILE A 92 -16.04 -6.23 8.32
CA ILE A 92 -16.42 -5.73 6.99
C ILE A 92 -16.56 -6.93 6.03
N PRO A 93 -17.74 -7.14 5.41
CA PRO A 93 -17.98 -8.32 4.59
C PRO A 93 -17.30 -8.24 3.22
N ASN A 94 -17.14 -7.03 2.67
CA ASN A 94 -16.63 -6.83 1.32
C ASN A 94 -15.64 -5.66 1.27
N TRP A 95 -14.60 -5.85 0.46
CA TRP A 95 -13.62 -4.83 0.11
C TRP A 95 -13.56 -4.71 -1.41
N TYR A 96 -13.19 -3.53 -1.87
CA TYR A 96 -13.17 -3.17 -3.28
C TYR A 96 -11.87 -2.46 -3.61
N LEU A 97 -11.38 -2.69 -4.80
CA LEU A 97 -10.21 -2.04 -5.34
C LEU A 97 -10.64 -0.81 -6.14
N THR A 98 -9.85 0.25 -6.04
CA THR A 98 -10.03 1.46 -6.83
C THR A 98 -8.69 2.01 -7.28
N MET A 99 -8.73 2.91 -8.26
CA MET A 99 -7.57 3.55 -8.85
C MET A 99 -7.81 5.05 -9.05
N GLY A 100 -6.74 5.83 -9.02
CA GLY A 100 -6.79 7.28 -9.17
C GLY A 100 -5.67 7.84 -10.03
N ASN A 101 -5.79 9.11 -10.37
CA ASN A 101 -4.86 9.86 -11.22
C ASN A 101 -4.21 11.06 -10.49
N GLY A 102 -4.43 11.19 -9.18
CA GLY A 102 -3.87 12.26 -8.37
C GLY A 102 -2.35 12.12 -8.14
N ALA A 103 -1.70 13.25 -7.84
CA ALA A 103 -0.26 13.29 -7.56
C ALA A 103 0.09 13.15 -6.08
N ALA A 104 -0.90 13.18 -5.18
CA ALA A 104 -0.69 13.13 -3.74
C ALA A 104 -0.12 11.76 -3.30
N ASN A 105 0.73 11.78 -2.28
CA ASN A 105 1.12 10.56 -1.58
C ASN A 105 0.06 10.27 -0.49
N PRO A 106 -0.32 8.99 -0.29
CA PRO A 106 -1.20 8.62 0.82
C PRO A 106 -0.62 9.04 2.16
N GLY A 107 -1.43 9.74 2.97
CA GLY A 107 -1.12 10.07 4.35
C GLY A 107 -1.87 9.15 5.32
N ALA A 108 -1.40 9.05 6.56
CA ALA A 108 -2.02 8.20 7.59
C ALA A 108 -3.49 8.58 7.87
N SER A 109 -3.81 9.88 7.77
CA SER A 109 -5.17 10.44 7.94
C SER A 109 -6.07 10.31 6.71
N LEU A 110 -5.62 9.62 5.65
CA LEU A 110 -6.46 9.36 4.48
C LEU A 110 -7.56 8.38 4.89
N THR A 111 -8.79 8.67 4.47
CA THR A 111 -9.99 7.90 4.82
C THR A 111 -10.79 7.59 3.57
N ALA A 112 -11.78 6.71 3.69
CA ALA A 112 -12.74 6.48 2.61
C ALA A 112 -13.45 7.78 2.19
N ALA A 113 -13.73 8.69 3.14
CA ALA A 113 -14.45 9.92 2.90
C ALA A 113 -13.70 10.92 2.02
N ASN A 114 -12.37 10.94 2.09
CA ASN A 114 -11.54 11.90 1.37
C ASN A 114 -10.65 11.25 0.29
N PHE A 115 -10.71 9.92 0.11
CA PHE A 115 -9.91 9.22 -0.90
C PHE A 115 -10.11 9.81 -2.30
N ALA A 116 -11.37 9.96 -2.74
CA ALA A 116 -11.68 10.42 -4.08
C ALA A 116 -11.11 11.81 -4.38
N ALA A 117 -11.26 12.74 -3.43
CA ALA A 117 -10.75 14.10 -3.56
C ALA A 117 -9.22 14.18 -3.44
N THR A 118 -8.62 13.40 -2.54
CA THR A 118 -7.17 13.51 -2.22
C THR A 118 -6.32 12.75 -3.24
N MET A 119 -6.75 11.55 -3.62
CA MET A 119 -6.01 10.65 -4.52
C MET A 119 -6.48 10.78 -5.98
N GLY A 120 -7.52 11.57 -6.25
CA GLY A 120 -8.08 11.75 -7.59
C GLY A 120 -8.66 10.44 -8.12
N GLU A 121 -9.63 9.84 -7.41
CA GLU A 121 -10.25 8.60 -7.86
C GLU A 121 -10.85 8.76 -9.27
N ILE A 122 -10.53 7.80 -10.15
CA ILE A 122 -11.10 7.78 -11.51
C ILE A 122 -12.52 7.20 -11.42
N THR A 123 -13.52 8.05 -11.60
CA THR A 123 -14.94 7.70 -11.46
C THR A 123 -15.71 7.61 -12.78
N SER A 124 -15.14 8.13 -13.87
CA SER A 124 -15.80 8.19 -15.18
C SER A 124 -15.92 6.80 -15.83
N THR A 125 -17.09 6.51 -16.41
CA THR A 125 -17.37 5.30 -17.21
C THR A 125 -16.93 5.40 -18.66
N THR A 126 -16.67 6.61 -19.15
CA THR A 126 -16.40 6.90 -20.56
C THR A 126 -15.01 7.48 -20.79
N GLU A 127 -14.38 8.00 -19.74
CA GLU A 127 -13.01 8.52 -19.70
C GLU A 127 -12.31 7.99 -18.44
N GLY A 128 -12.26 6.67 -18.33
CA GLY A 128 -11.85 5.92 -17.16
C GLY A 128 -12.03 4.42 -17.39
N TRP A 129 -13.05 3.84 -16.77
CA TRP A 129 -13.31 2.40 -16.84
C TRP A 129 -14.80 2.07 -16.72
N SER A 130 -15.22 1.03 -17.45
CA SER A 130 -16.65 0.78 -17.73
C SER A 130 -17.41 0.04 -16.62
N ASN A 131 -16.75 -0.65 -15.69
CA ASN A 131 -17.47 -1.38 -14.65
C ASN A 131 -18.35 -0.42 -13.81
N ALA A 132 -19.54 -0.89 -13.42
CA ALA A 132 -20.53 -0.04 -12.76
C ALA A 132 -20.11 0.38 -11.34
N THR A 133 -19.43 -0.53 -10.64
CA THR A 133 -18.95 -0.38 -9.26
C THR A 133 -17.47 -0.74 -9.17
N ARG A 134 -16.81 -0.32 -8.10
CA ARG A 134 -15.41 -0.71 -7.82
C ARG A 134 -15.28 -2.24 -7.87
N PRO A 135 -14.32 -2.82 -8.62
CA PRO A 135 -14.11 -4.26 -8.64
C PRO A 135 -13.85 -4.83 -7.23
N LYS A 136 -14.55 -5.92 -6.89
CA LYS A 136 -14.44 -6.55 -5.57
C LYS A 136 -13.07 -7.20 -5.37
N TRP A 137 -12.47 -7.02 -4.19
CA TRP A 137 -11.32 -7.79 -3.75
C TRP A 137 -11.79 -9.16 -3.23
N VAL A 138 -11.45 -10.22 -3.96
CA VAL A 138 -11.84 -11.60 -3.63
C VAL A 138 -10.56 -12.40 -3.33
N PRO A 139 -10.08 -12.41 -2.09
CA PRO A 139 -8.89 -13.16 -1.72
C PRO A 139 -9.21 -14.65 -1.54
N ALA A 140 -8.18 -15.49 -1.68
CA ALA A 140 -8.21 -16.85 -1.17
C ALA A 140 -8.17 -16.89 0.36
N ALA A 141 -8.47 -18.05 0.95
CA ALA A 141 -8.31 -18.26 2.39
C ALA A 141 -6.86 -17.97 2.81
N PRO A 142 -6.63 -17.35 4.00
CA PRO A 142 -5.28 -17.07 4.47
C PRO A 142 -4.42 -18.32 4.58
N ALA A 143 -3.19 -18.25 4.08
CA ALA A 143 -2.20 -19.32 4.17
C ALA A 143 -0.79 -18.72 4.30
N ALA A 144 0.11 -19.37 5.06
CA ALA A 144 1.48 -18.90 5.29
C ALA A 144 1.57 -17.44 5.77
N ASN A 145 0.62 -17.00 6.61
CA ASN A 145 0.49 -15.61 7.09
C ASN A 145 0.26 -14.58 5.97
N VAL A 146 -0.30 -14.99 4.83
CA VAL A 146 -0.63 -14.15 3.68
C VAL A 146 -2.12 -14.27 3.35
N ILE A 147 -2.74 -13.15 2.99
CA ILE A 147 -4.07 -13.12 2.33
C ILE A 147 -3.98 -12.25 1.08
N SER A 148 -4.45 -12.78 -0.05
CA SER A 148 -4.14 -12.22 -1.37
C SER A 148 -5.19 -12.61 -2.41
N ASN A 149 -5.43 -11.73 -3.38
CA ASN A 149 -6.11 -12.05 -4.64
C ASN A 149 -5.15 -11.98 -5.85
N VAL A 150 -3.83 -12.03 -5.65
CA VAL A 150 -2.88 -11.83 -6.76
C VAL A 150 -2.98 -12.91 -7.83
N ALA A 151 -3.44 -14.12 -7.50
CA ALA A 151 -3.72 -15.19 -8.46
C ALA A 151 -5.01 -14.95 -9.28
N SER A 152 -5.92 -14.10 -8.79
CA SER A 152 -7.22 -13.76 -9.37
C SER A 152 -7.49 -12.26 -9.18
N LYS A 153 -6.69 -11.44 -9.88
CA LYS A 153 -6.73 -9.98 -9.77
C LYS A 153 -8.10 -9.45 -10.20
N ALA A 154 -8.48 -8.31 -9.65
CA ALA A 154 -9.67 -7.62 -10.10
C ALA A 154 -9.37 -6.88 -11.41
N ALA A 155 -10.34 -6.83 -12.32
CA ALA A 155 -10.19 -6.26 -13.65
C ALA A 155 -10.92 -4.92 -13.78
N PHE A 156 -10.23 -3.92 -14.31
CA PHE A 156 -10.78 -2.62 -14.71
C PHE A 156 -10.77 -2.57 -16.24
N GLU A 157 -11.95 -2.46 -16.84
CA GLU A 157 -12.09 -2.42 -18.30
C GLU A 157 -12.00 -0.97 -18.78
N ILE A 158 -10.86 -0.59 -19.37
CA ILE A 158 -10.53 0.80 -19.68
C ILE A 158 -11.33 1.31 -20.88
N VAL A 159 -11.95 2.48 -20.70
CA VAL A 159 -12.71 3.18 -21.73
C VAL A 159 -12.31 4.64 -21.73
N CYS A 160 -11.76 5.13 -22.84
CA CYS A 160 -11.32 6.52 -23.00
C CYS A 160 -11.14 6.89 -24.48
N ALA A 161 -11.07 8.18 -24.79
CA ALA A 161 -10.83 8.64 -26.18
C ALA A 161 -9.38 8.43 -26.66
N THR A 162 -8.39 8.55 -25.76
CA THR A 162 -6.96 8.40 -26.10
C THR A 162 -6.27 7.53 -25.07
N SER A 163 -5.94 8.08 -23.91
CA SER A 163 -5.36 7.34 -22.80
C SER A 163 -5.74 7.97 -21.46
N ILE A 164 -5.67 7.20 -20.39
CA ILE A 164 -5.76 7.68 -19.02
C ILE A 164 -4.46 7.40 -18.28
N GLN A 165 -4.15 8.26 -17.30
CA GLN A 165 -3.01 8.07 -16.40
C GLN A 165 -3.51 7.55 -15.06
N VAL A 166 -2.99 6.41 -14.63
CA VAL A 166 -3.25 5.83 -13.31
C VAL A 166 -2.01 5.95 -12.46
N THR A 167 -2.15 6.63 -11.33
CA THR A 167 -1.04 7.01 -10.46
C THR A 167 -1.12 6.34 -9.10
N CYS A 168 -2.29 5.85 -8.70
CA CYS A 168 -2.48 5.29 -7.36
C CYS A 168 -3.57 4.22 -7.34
N ALA A 169 -3.56 3.43 -6.26
CA ALA A 169 -4.59 2.45 -5.95
C ALA A 169 -5.05 2.56 -4.48
N GLY A 170 -6.25 2.06 -4.20
CA GLY A 170 -6.83 1.99 -2.86
C GLY A 170 -7.62 0.70 -2.63
N LEU A 171 -7.71 0.28 -1.36
CA LEU A 171 -8.57 -0.82 -0.90
C LEU A 171 -9.61 -0.25 0.07
N ILE A 172 -10.88 -0.24 -0.34
CA ILE A 172 -11.96 0.51 0.31
C ILE A 172 -13.20 -0.37 0.50
N SER A 173 -13.96 -0.17 1.58
CA SER A 173 -15.11 -1.02 1.93
C SER A 173 -16.45 -0.58 1.30
N ASN A 174 -16.41 0.38 0.38
CA ASN A 174 -17.58 0.92 -0.30
C ASN A 174 -17.41 0.64 -1.81
N ASP A 175 -18.48 0.24 -2.49
CA ASP A 175 -18.47 -0.14 -3.90
C ASP A 175 -18.76 1.03 -4.85
N ILE A 176 -19.30 2.12 -4.33
CA ILE A 176 -19.67 3.32 -5.08
C ILE A 176 -18.41 4.13 -5.43
N ARG A 177 -18.13 4.28 -6.73
CA ARG A 177 -17.06 5.17 -7.23
C ARG A 177 -17.27 6.60 -6.75
N GLY A 178 -16.24 7.25 -6.23
CA GLY A 178 -16.36 8.58 -5.64
C GLY A 178 -17.16 8.64 -4.33
N GLY A 179 -17.59 7.48 -3.81
CA GLY A 179 -18.31 7.39 -2.55
C GLY A 179 -17.45 7.87 -1.38
N THR A 180 -18.09 8.56 -0.43
CA THR A 180 -17.44 9.19 0.73
C THR A 180 -17.72 8.45 2.04
N THR A 181 -18.24 7.23 1.97
CA THR A 181 -18.57 6.39 3.13
C THR A 181 -17.71 5.14 3.19
N GLY A 182 -17.73 4.46 4.34
CA GLY A 182 -16.99 3.21 4.55
C GLY A 182 -15.63 3.42 5.19
N THR A 183 -14.76 2.44 5.02
CA THR A 183 -13.41 2.38 5.59
C THR A 183 -12.40 2.21 4.46
N LEU A 184 -11.34 3.01 4.48
CA LEU A 184 -10.16 2.80 3.66
C LEU A 184 -9.19 1.96 4.47
N TRP A 185 -8.76 0.82 3.92
CA TRP A 185 -7.74 -0.01 4.53
C TRP A 185 -6.35 0.52 4.20
N SER A 186 -6.10 0.79 2.92
CA SER A 186 -4.80 1.23 2.45
C SER A 186 -4.86 1.96 1.11
N ALA A 187 -3.80 2.69 0.81
CA ALA A 187 -3.58 3.30 -0.50
C ALA A 187 -2.08 3.32 -0.87
N ALA A 188 -1.79 3.33 -2.16
CA ALA A 188 -0.44 3.48 -2.70
C ALA A 188 -0.40 4.54 -3.78
N ARG A 189 0.71 5.30 -3.84
CA ARG A 189 1.14 5.98 -5.05
C ARG A 189 2.07 5.03 -5.80
N PHE A 190 1.80 4.80 -7.08
CA PHE A 190 2.66 4.00 -7.94
C PHE A 190 3.97 4.72 -8.20
N SER A 191 5.07 3.96 -8.11
CA SER A 191 6.44 4.41 -8.42
C SER A 191 6.58 4.94 -9.84
N SER A 192 5.85 4.32 -10.78
CA SER A 192 5.66 4.82 -12.15
C SER A 192 4.17 4.94 -12.46
N PRO A 193 3.69 6.09 -12.96
CA PRO A 193 2.36 6.18 -13.54
C PRO A 193 2.14 5.13 -14.62
N ARG A 194 0.90 4.64 -14.72
CA ARG A 194 0.46 3.69 -15.74
C ARG A 194 -0.40 4.43 -16.74
N GLU A 195 0.11 4.58 -17.96
CA GLU A 195 -0.70 5.00 -19.09
C GLU A 195 -1.50 3.81 -19.60
N LEU A 196 -2.82 3.95 -19.69
CA LEU A 196 -3.75 2.92 -20.14
C LEU A 196 -4.56 3.43 -21.33
N TYR A 197 -4.81 2.57 -22.30
CA TYR A 197 -5.52 2.89 -23.54
C TYR A 197 -6.90 2.24 -23.59
N ASN A 198 -7.75 2.76 -24.47
CA ASN A 198 -9.09 2.25 -24.67
C ASN A 198 -9.09 0.76 -25.04
N GLY A 199 -9.97 -0.02 -24.41
CA GLY A 199 -10.11 -1.46 -24.64
C GLY A 199 -9.07 -2.33 -23.94
N GLU A 200 -8.15 -1.76 -23.17
CA GLU A 200 -7.26 -2.52 -22.30
C GLU A 200 -7.97 -2.95 -21.01
N THR A 201 -7.55 -4.08 -20.47
CA THR A 201 -7.93 -4.51 -19.12
C THR A 201 -6.76 -4.25 -18.17
N PHE A 202 -6.96 -3.41 -17.17
CA PHE A 202 -5.99 -3.22 -16.09
C PHE A 202 -6.34 -4.15 -14.94
N GLU A 203 -5.44 -5.10 -14.65
CA GLU A 203 -5.59 -6.02 -13.54
C GLU A 203 -4.89 -5.48 -12.29
N LEU A 204 -5.61 -5.45 -11.16
CA LEU A 204 -5.11 -5.01 -9.88
C LEU A 204 -5.34 -6.08 -8.80
N GLY A 205 -4.26 -6.46 -8.14
CA GLY A 205 -4.25 -7.34 -6.98
C GLY A 205 -3.77 -6.61 -5.75
N TYR A 206 -4.21 -7.08 -4.60
CA TYR A 206 -3.76 -6.64 -3.29
C TYR A 206 -3.39 -7.84 -2.42
N GLN A 207 -2.29 -7.69 -1.70
CA GLN A 207 -1.81 -8.66 -0.72
C GLN A 207 -1.46 -7.96 0.58
N THR A 208 -1.80 -8.59 1.69
CA THR A 208 -1.25 -8.27 3.01
C THR A 208 -0.69 -9.52 3.66
N SER A 209 0.37 -9.35 4.44
CA SER A 209 1.11 -10.44 5.06
C SER A 209 1.63 -10.04 6.43
N LEU A 210 1.56 -10.94 7.41
CA LEU A 210 2.06 -10.74 8.75
C LEU A 210 3.28 -11.65 8.96
N THR A 211 4.47 -11.14 8.61
CA THR A 211 5.70 -11.95 8.50
C THR A 211 6.83 -11.33 9.30
N GLY A 212 7.69 -12.18 9.85
CA GLY A 212 8.95 -11.81 10.50
C GLY A 212 10.08 -12.33 9.62
#